data_AF-N1U8J1-F1
#
_entry.id   AF-N1U8J1-F1
#
_cell.length_a   1.000
_cell.length_b   1.000
_cell.length_c   1.000
_cell.angle_alpha   90.00
_cell.angle_beta   90.00
_cell.angle_gamma   90.00
#
_symmetry.space_group_name_H-M   'P 1'
#
loop_
_entity.id
_entity.type
_entity.pdbx_description
1 polymer ?
#
loop_
_entity_poly.entity_id
_entity_poly.type
_entity_poly.pdbx_seq_one_letter_code
_entity_poly.pdbx_strand_id
1 'polypeptide(L)'
;MLSRNCMISRKNHYNLFQIKVNRLIGIYFLFPIFFTLQADDRSFVFPEDHSFHPKYKVEWCYFVGVLQSSEGKKYGYELSFFKGIFGKNREAFPVHFAISDLENKKHKIAQTVERKLGGMAGYDSKQIFSGDFILKIEGKTKFHLIAKPKHTSGLSLDLFLSGKDSDLLLHGDRGKSIKSRKNPNLYSYYYSIPGLSTKGELTLDGKKIRIESGNSWMDHEWSSPFDSNQQVQLSDKSNSWDWICIQLEDGSSIMAFNFRETSSSSSESFGTIRLKSGKKHISNKKETLHLYMILLPGKVREQIRNIRLFGIFIPMLLKENQNSILESNHFSKIRNSIPASPQDLVIGKEP
;
A
#
# COMPACT_ATOMS: atom_id res chain seq x y z
N MET A 1 -80.38 27.78 53.98
CA MET A 1 -80.14 28.45 52.69
C MET A 1 -78.72 28.13 52.25
N LEU A 2 -78.61 27.35 51.16
CA LEU A 2 -77.54 27.20 50.15
C LEU A 2 -76.06 27.39 50.60
N SER A 3 -75.07 26.55 50.31
CA SER A 3 -74.94 25.20 49.73
C SER A 3 -73.44 24.84 49.72
N ARG A 4 -73.07 23.66 50.24
CA ARG A 4 -72.15 22.60 49.69
C ARG A 4 -70.88 23.03 48.94
N ASN A 5 -69.66 22.52 49.17
CA ASN A 5 -69.17 21.14 49.39
C ASN A 5 -67.72 21.19 49.94
N CYS A 6 -67.36 20.48 51.01
CA CYS A 6 -66.87 19.08 51.07
C CYS A 6 -65.40 18.87 50.64
N MET A 7 -64.50 18.70 51.61
CA MET A 7 -63.59 17.53 51.80
C MET A 7 -62.62 17.83 52.96
N ILE A 8 -62.95 17.38 54.17
CA ILE A 8 -62.40 16.21 54.88
C ILE A 8 -60.91 16.35 55.25
N SER A 9 -60.71 16.61 56.54
CA SER A 9 -59.46 16.57 57.30
C SER A 9 -59.65 15.58 58.45
N ARG A 10 -58.63 14.72 58.69
CA ARG A 10 -58.16 14.24 60.01
C ARG A 10 -57.06 13.16 59.83
N LYS A 11 -55.84 13.46 60.29
CA LYS A 11 -55.15 12.96 61.52
C LYS A 11 -54.42 11.63 61.29
N ASN A 12 -53.09 11.65 61.21
CA ASN A 12 -52.08 11.61 62.29
C ASN A 12 -51.82 10.19 62.79
N HIS A 13 -50.58 9.71 62.66
CA HIS A 13 -49.85 9.08 63.77
C HIS A 13 -48.32 9.25 63.57
N TYR A 14 -47.71 9.95 64.55
CA TYR A 14 -46.38 9.78 65.18
C TYR A 14 -45.33 8.95 64.41
N ASN A 15 -44.07 9.36 64.22
CA ASN A 15 -43.13 9.80 65.23
C ASN A 15 -41.81 10.16 64.52
N LEU A 16 -41.12 11.18 65.03
CA LEU A 16 -39.81 11.62 64.57
C LEU A 16 -38.75 10.52 64.79
N PHE A 17 -38.12 10.09 63.71
CA PHE A 17 -36.70 9.74 63.74
C PHE A 17 -35.94 10.83 63.00
N GLN A 18 -35.16 11.62 63.74
CA GLN A 18 -34.11 12.44 63.14
C GLN A 18 -33.02 11.52 62.61
N ILE A 19 -32.92 11.41 61.29
CA ILE A 19 -31.70 10.95 60.63
C ILE A 19 -31.10 12.17 59.94
N LYS A 20 -29.97 12.64 60.48
CA LYS A 20 -29.06 13.57 59.81
C LYS A 20 -28.65 12.94 58.47
N VAL A 21 -29.20 13.43 57.37
CA VAL A 21 -28.63 13.15 56.05
C VAL A 21 -27.64 14.26 55.74
N ASN A 22 -26.35 13.98 56.01
CA ASN A 22 -25.26 14.68 55.34
C ASN A 22 -25.38 14.39 53.84
N ARG A 23 -26.16 15.18 53.09
CA ARG A 23 -26.04 15.21 51.63
C ARG A 23 -24.77 15.99 51.28
N LEU A 24 -23.63 15.30 51.34
CA LEU A 24 -22.61 15.51 50.33
C LEU A 24 -23.29 15.15 49.00
N ILE A 25 -23.65 16.17 48.22
CA ILE A 25 -23.99 15.99 46.81
C ILE A 25 -22.66 15.56 46.17
N GLY A 26 -22.43 14.25 46.17
CA GLY A 26 -21.44 13.64 45.31
C GLY A 26 -21.91 13.89 43.89
N ILE A 27 -21.38 14.95 43.26
CA ILE A 27 -21.39 15.05 41.81
C ILE A 27 -20.50 13.90 41.35
N TYR A 28 -21.11 12.74 41.14
CA TYR A 28 -20.53 11.71 40.31
C TYR A 28 -20.54 12.30 38.90
N PHE A 29 -19.47 13.01 38.56
CA PHE A 29 -19.04 13.06 37.18
C PHE A 29 -18.80 11.60 36.80
N LEU A 30 -19.82 10.97 36.23
CA LEU A 30 -19.64 9.88 35.29
C LEU A 30 -18.86 10.51 34.13
N PHE A 31 -17.56 10.68 34.31
CA PHE A 31 -16.64 10.68 33.20
C PHE A 31 -16.83 9.30 32.58
N PRO A 32 -17.39 9.18 31.36
CA PRO A 32 -17.13 7.98 30.62
C PRO A 32 -15.61 7.98 30.47
N ILE A 33 -14.95 7.08 31.21
CA ILE A 33 -13.58 6.73 30.95
C ILE A 33 -13.64 5.99 29.62
N PHE A 34 -13.75 6.74 28.53
CA PHE A 34 -13.27 6.30 27.25
C PHE A 34 -11.76 6.14 27.46
N PHE A 35 -11.34 4.91 27.72
CA PHE A 35 -10.01 4.52 27.31
C PHE A 35 -9.99 4.60 25.78
N THR A 36 -9.80 5.80 25.23
CA THR A 36 -9.19 5.95 23.92
C THR A 36 -7.74 5.54 24.09
N LEU A 37 -7.50 4.23 23.98
CA LEU A 37 -6.18 3.74 23.61
C LEU A 37 -5.87 4.36 22.24
N GLN A 38 -4.99 5.33 22.28
CA GLN A 38 -4.56 6.13 21.14
C GLN A 38 -3.89 5.24 20.09
N ALA A 39 -4.54 5.08 18.95
CA ALA A 39 -3.94 4.78 17.65
C ALA A 39 -4.85 5.40 16.59
N ASP A 40 -4.30 6.26 15.72
CA ASP A 40 -5.03 6.73 14.54
C ASP A 40 -5.43 5.54 13.65
N ASP A 41 -6.64 5.01 13.82
CA ASP A 41 -7.21 3.96 12.97
C ASP A 41 -8.04 4.62 11.86
N ARG A 42 -7.35 5.19 10.87
CA ARG A 42 -7.96 5.65 9.61
C ARG A 42 -8.53 4.44 8.87
N SER A 43 -9.85 4.37 8.71
CA SER A 43 -10.49 3.35 7.86
C SER A 43 -10.22 3.62 6.39
N PHE A 44 -9.98 2.57 5.60
CA PHE A 44 -9.83 2.68 4.15
C PHE A 44 -11.20 2.64 3.46
N VAL A 45 -11.45 3.58 2.55
CA VAL A 45 -12.72 3.72 1.82
C VAL A 45 -12.42 3.74 0.32
N PHE A 46 -13.02 2.81 -0.42
CA PHE A 46 -12.77 2.66 -1.85
C PHE A 46 -14.05 2.87 -2.66
N PRO A 47 -13.99 3.60 -3.80
CA PRO A 47 -12.77 3.99 -4.54
C PRO A 47 -12.09 5.30 -4.08
N GLU A 48 -12.59 5.98 -3.05
CA GLU A 48 -12.15 7.31 -2.64
C GLU A 48 -10.65 7.39 -2.32
N ASP A 49 -10.12 6.39 -1.61
CA ASP A 49 -8.70 6.29 -1.22
C ASP A 49 -7.76 5.92 -2.38
N HIS A 50 -8.27 5.80 -3.61
CA HIS A 50 -7.42 5.70 -4.80
C HIS A 50 -6.90 7.06 -5.26
N SER A 51 -7.53 8.17 -4.86
CA SER A 51 -7.05 9.51 -5.18
C SER A 51 -6.07 10.03 -4.14
N PHE A 52 -5.33 11.09 -4.47
CA PHE A 52 -4.41 11.70 -3.53
C PHE A 52 -5.14 12.40 -2.37
N HIS A 53 -4.51 12.37 -1.19
CA HIS A 53 -5.11 12.82 0.05
C HIS A 53 -4.59 14.21 0.44
N PRO A 54 -5.43 15.25 0.49
CA PRO A 54 -4.99 16.64 0.72
C PRO A 54 -4.37 16.86 2.11
N LYS A 55 -4.61 15.97 3.08
CA LYS A 55 -4.06 16.06 4.44
C LYS A 55 -2.61 15.57 4.58
N TYR A 56 -2.02 15.00 3.53
CA TYR A 56 -0.70 14.36 3.57
C TYR A 56 0.29 15.06 2.65
N LYS A 57 1.55 15.13 3.08
CA LYS A 57 2.61 15.86 2.35
C LYS A 57 3.29 15.03 1.27
N VAL A 58 3.34 13.71 1.46
CA VAL A 58 4.06 12.79 0.58
C VAL A 58 3.16 11.62 0.26
N GLU A 59 3.05 11.31 -1.02
CA GLU A 59 2.13 10.30 -1.50
C GLU A 59 2.52 9.79 -2.88
N TRP A 60 2.31 8.51 -3.13
CA TRP A 60 2.57 7.89 -4.42
C TRP A 60 1.57 6.80 -4.75
N CYS A 61 1.12 6.82 -6.00
CA CYS A 61 0.28 5.80 -6.61
C CYS A 61 1.01 5.29 -7.84
N TYR A 62 1.47 4.04 -7.85
CA TYR A 62 2.18 3.49 -9.00
C TYR A 62 1.68 2.14 -9.44
N PHE A 63 1.91 1.86 -10.72
CA PHE A 63 1.52 0.65 -11.39
C PHE A 63 2.73 0.02 -12.03
N VAL A 64 2.95 -1.26 -11.75
CA VAL A 64 3.98 -2.08 -12.40
C VAL A 64 3.35 -3.34 -12.94
N GLY A 65 3.85 -3.86 -14.05
CA GLY A 65 3.32 -5.11 -14.56
C GLY A 65 4.06 -5.68 -15.75
N VAL A 66 3.69 -6.91 -16.08
CA VAL A 66 4.14 -7.61 -17.28
C VAL A 66 2.97 -7.69 -18.24
N LEU A 67 3.16 -7.19 -19.45
CA LEU A 67 2.22 -7.16 -20.55
C LEU A 67 2.60 -8.22 -21.57
N GLN A 68 1.60 -8.79 -22.23
CA GLN A 68 1.77 -9.68 -23.37
C GLN A 68 0.99 -9.14 -24.56
N SER A 69 1.68 -8.94 -25.67
CA SER A 69 1.06 -8.50 -26.92
C SER A 69 0.26 -9.62 -27.58
N SER A 70 -0.57 -9.26 -28.56
CA SER A 70 -1.27 -10.23 -29.42
C SER A 70 -0.31 -11.09 -30.27
N GLU A 71 0.95 -10.68 -30.41
CA GLU A 71 2.00 -11.48 -31.05
C GLU A 71 2.75 -12.39 -30.06
N GLY A 72 2.36 -12.39 -28.78
CA GLY A 72 3.00 -13.16 -27.72
C GLY A 72 4.25 -12.52 -27.12
N LYS A 73 4.63 -11.30 -27.53
CA LYS A 73 5.81 -10.60 -27.00
C LYS A 73 5.56 -10.03 -25.61
N LYS A 74 6.56 -10.09 -24.74
CA LYS A 74 6.45 -9.59 -23.36
C LYS A 74 7.11 -8.22 -23.16
N TYR A 75 6.42 -7.35 -22.41
CA TYR A 75 6.90 -6.03 -22.02
C TYR A 75 6.72 -5.81 -20.53
N GLY A 76 7.72 -5.29 -19.84
CA GLY A 76 7.54 -4.69 -18.52
C GLY A 76 7.10 -3.24 -18.65
N TYR A 77 6.25 -2.77 -17.76
CA TYR A 77 5.95 -1.33 -17.64
C TYR A 77 5.95 -0.87 -16.18
N GLU A 78 6.23 0.41 -16.01
CA GLU A 78 6.04 1.15 -14.77
C GLU A 78 5.36 2.49 -15.11
N LEU A 79 4.34 2.88 -14.35
CA LEU A 79 3.77 4.22 -14.38
C LEU A 79 3.46 4.67 -12.95
N SER A 80 4.21 5.67 -12.49
CA SER A 80 4.26 6.09 -11.09
C SER A 80 3.88 7.56 -10.97
N PHE A 81 2.86 7.87 -10.19
CA PHE A 81 2.41 9.23 -9.87
C PHE A 81 2.81 9.56 -8.44
N PHE A 82 3.40 10.74 -8.24
CA PHE A 82 3.82 11.22 -6.94
C PHE A 82 3.15 12.56 -6.63
N LYS A 83 2.96 12.82 -5.34
CA LYS A 83 2.67 14.15 -4.82
C LYS A 83 3.67 14.45 -3.71
N GLY A 84 4.33 15.61 -3.84
CA GLY A 84 5.23 16.13 -2.83
C GLY A 84 4.96 17.60 -2.55
N ILE A 85 5.28 18.03 -1.33
CA ILE A 85 5.11 19.41 -0.89
C ILE A 85 6.45 20.06 -0.62
N PHE A 86 6.68 21.22 -1.24
CA PHE A 86 7.94 21.94 -1.17
C PHE A 86 7.75 23.40 -0.75
N GLY A 87 8.69 23.92 0.03
CA GLY A 87 8.72 25.33 0.46
C GLY A 87 7.43 25.77 1.16
N LYS A 88 6.84 26.89 0.72
CA LYS A 88 5.59 27.47 1.26
C LYS A 88 4.34 26.67 0.84
N ASN A 89 4.28 25.37 1.14
CA ASN A 89 3.16 24.47 0.82
C ASN A 89 2.82 24.38 -0.68
N ARG A 90 3.84 24.36 -1.54
CA ARG A 90 3.65 24.20 -2.98
C ARG A 90 3.62 22.72 -3.31
N GLU A 91 2.48 22.22 -3.79
CA GLU A 91 2.38 20.87 -4.33
C GLU A 91 3.09 20.77 -5.69
N ALA A 92 3.79 19.67 -5.89
CA ALA A 92 4.33 19.22 -7.17
C ALA A 92 3.90 17.78 -7.42
N PHE A 93 3.73 17.43 -8.70
CA PHE A 93 3.21 16.15 -9.15
C PHE A 93 4.19 15.46 -10.12
N PRO A 94 5.30 14.90 -9.61
CA PRO A 94 6.18 14.08 -10.44
C PRO A 94 5.44 12.86 -11.00
N VAL A 95 5.78 12.48 -12.24
CA VAL A 95 5.40 11.21 -12.84
C VAL A 95 6.61 10.56 -13.47
N HIS A 96 6.82 9.29 -13.22
CA HIS A 96 7.80 8.45 -13.92
C HIS A 96 7.08 7.38 -14.73
N PHE A 97 7.52 7.19 -15.97
CA PHE A 97 6.97 6.21 -16.89
C PHE A 97 8.12 5.46 -17.54
N ALA A 98 8.04 4.14 -17.56
CA ALA A 98 9.03 3.30 -18.22
C ALA A 98 8.41 2.10 -18.94
N ILE A 99 9.05 1.71 -20.04
CA ILE A 99 8.77 0.46 -20.77
C ILE A 99 10.08 -0.31 -20.90
N SER A 100 10.03 -1.59 -20.53
CA SER A 100 11.10 -2.56 -20.69
C SER A 100 10.70 -3.58 -21.75
N ASP A 101 11.37 -3.55 -22.90
CA ASP A 101 11.30 -4.59 -23.90
C ASP A 101 12.21 -5.75 -23.47
N LEU A 102 11.59 -6.82 -22.98
CA LEU A 102 12.31 -7.92 -22.33
C LEU A 102 13.11 -8.75 -23.33
N GLU A 103 12.62 -8.88 -24.56
CA GLU A 103 13.26 -9.65 -25.63
C GLU A 103 14.44 -8.87 -26.24
N ASN A 104 14.22 -7.61 -26.60
CA ASN A 104 15.24 -6.76 -27.21
C ASN A 104 16.16 -6.08 -26.20
N LYS A 105 15.91 -6.27 -24.89
CA LYS A 105 16.70 -5.69 -23.78
C LYS A 105 16.81 -4.16 -23.88
N LYS A 106 15.74 -3.51 -24.32
CA LYS A 106 15.65 -2.05 -24.39
C LYS A 106 14.82 -1.52 -23.23
N HIS A 107 15.21 -0.37 -22.72
CA HIS A 107 14.47 0.33 -21.67
C HIS A 107 14.26 1.77 -22.11
N LYS A 108 13.02 2.23 -22.10
CA LYS A 108 12.63 3.60 -22.42
C LYS A 108 11.97 4.24 -21.23
N ILE A 109 12.27 5.51 -21.02
CA ILE A 109 11.72 6.30 -19.92
C ILE A 109 11.13 7.60 -20.45
N ALA A 110 10.13 8.10 -19.75
CA ALA A 110 9.69 9.48 -19.81
C ALA A 110 9.30 9.92 -18.40
N GLN A 111 9.37 11.22 -18.14
CA GLN A 111 9.03 11.79 -16.84
C GLN A 111 8.47 13.20 -17.03
N THR A 112 7.67 13.64 -16.07
CA THR A 112 7.26 15.05 -15.95
C THR A 112 7.18 15.44 -14.48
N VAL A 113 7.25 16.74 -14.21
CA VAL A 113 6.95 17.32 -12.90
C VAL A 113 6.13 18.57 -13.13
N GLU A 114 4.85 18.50 -12.79
CA GLU A 114 3.91 19.61 -12.98
C GLU A 114 3.39 20.13 -11.63
N ARG A 115 2.68 21.25 -11.69
CA ARG A 115 2.01 21.89 -10.53
C ARG A 115 0.54 22.08 -10.85
N LYS A 116 -0.29 22.31 -9.83
CA LYS A 116 -1.72 22.64 -9.98
C LYS A 116 -2.03 23.93 -10.75
N LEU A 117 -1.02 24.65 -11.23
CA LEU A 117 -1.18 25.90 -11.98
C LEU A 117 -1.74 25.61 -13.37
N GLY A 118 -2.77 26.36 -13.77
CA GLY A 118 -3.35 26.26 -15.12
C GLY A 118 -4.01 24.91 -15.43
N GLY A 119 -4.32 24.09 -14.43
CA GLY A 119 -4.90 22.76 -14.63
C GLY A 119 -3.92 21.75 -15.26
N MET A 120 -2.61 21.96 -15.11
CA MET A 120 -1.58 21.06 -15.65
C MET A 120 -1.41 19.77 -14.86
N ALA A 121 -1.71 19.80 -13.55
CA ALA A 121 -1.70 18.63 -12.70
C ALA A 121 -2.75 18.74 -11.60
N GLY A 122 -3.14 17.60 -11.05
CA GLY A 122 -4.10 17.58 -9.97
C GLY A 122 -4.64 16.19 -9.71
N TYR A 123 -5.64 16.17 -8.84
CA TYR A 123 -6.35 14.96 -8.45
C TYR A 123 -7.75 15.34 -7.99
N ASP A 124 -8.69 14.45 -8.23
CA ASP A 124 -10.06 14.50 -7.75
C ASP A 124 -10.57 13.06 -7.50
N SER A 125 -11.84 12.88 -7.14
CA SER A 125 -12.42 11.56 -6.85
C SER A 125 -12.33 10.54 -8.00
N LYS A 126 -12.06 10.99 -9.23
CA LYS A 126 -12.10 10.18 -10.45
C LYS A 126 -10.74 10.05 -11.14
N GLN A 127 -9.75 10.86 -10.79
CA GLN A 127 -8.45 10.82 -11.47
C GLN A 127 -7.31 11.46 -10.67
N ILE A 128 -6.09 11.05 -11.04
CA ILE A 128 -4.82 11.73 -10.74
C ILE A 128 -4.16 12.01 -12.09
N PHE A 129 -3.65 13.23 -12.30
CA PHE A 129 -3.02 13.60 -13.56
C PHE A 129 -1.86 14.59 -13.38
N SER A 130 -0.92 14.52 -14.32
CA SER A 130 0.22 15.44 -14.42
C SER A 130 0.66 15.50 -15.89
N GLY A 131 0.41 16.62 -16.54
CA GLY A 131 0.61 16.81 -17.98
C GLY A 131 -0.19 15.78 -18.79
N ASP A 132 0.50 14.99 -19.60
CA ASP A 132 -0.08 13.98 -20.50
C ASP A 132 -0.15 12.57 -19.89
N PHE A 133 -0.02 12.49 -18.56
CA PHE A 133 -0.14 11.27 -17.78
C PHE A 133 -1.39 11.34 -16.91
N ILE A 134 -2.25 10.33 -17.05
CA ILE A 134 -3.55 10.27 -16.38
C ILE A 134 -3.77 8.87 -15.83
N LEU A 135 -4.10 8.81 -14.55
CA LEU A 135 -4.73 7.68 -13.91
C LEU A 135 -6.20 8.02 -13.72
N LYS A 136 -7.11 7.26 -14.34
CA LYS A 136 -8.54 7.32 -14.01
C LYS A 136 -8.92 6.22 -13.05
N ILE A 137 -9.76 6.58 -12.09
CA ILE A 137 -10.33 5.72 -11.06
C ILE A 137 -11.76 5.40 -11.50
N GLU A 138 -11.97 4.19 -12.01
CA GLU A 138 -13.26 3.75 -12.57
C GLU A 138 -14.05 2.86 -11.61
N GLY A 139 -13.44 2.45 -10.51
CA GLY A 139 -14.06 1.68 -9.44
C GLY A 139 -13.03 1.20 -8.43
N LYS A 140 -13.49 0.40 -7.46
CA LYS A 140 -12.67 -0.11 -6.35
C LYS A 140 -11.45 -0.95 -6.76
N THR A 141 -11.49 -1.55 -7.95
CA THR A 141 -10.38 -2.32 -8.53
C THR A 141 -10.35 -2.15 -10.04
N LYS A 142 -10.75 -0.98 -10.56
CA LYS A 142 -10.82 -0.68 -12.00
C LYS A 142 -10.14 0.65 -12.30
N PHE A 143 -9.20 0.63 -13.24
CA PHE A 143 -8.38 1.79 -13.57
C PHE A 143 -8.16 1.92 -15.09
N HIS A 144 -8.03 3.15 -15.56
CA HIS A 144 -7.59 3.46 -16.92
C HIS A 144 -6.31 4.31 -16.85
N LEU A 145 -5.19 3.76 -17.34
CA LEU A 145 -3.89 4.42 -17.39
C LEU A 145 -3.63 4.98 -18.77
N ILE A 146 -3.26 6.25 -18.84
CA ILE A 146 -2.89 6.94 -20.06
C ILE A 146 -1.53 7.60 -19.84
N ALA A 147 -0.56 7.33 -20.73
CA ALA A 147 0.72 8.01 -20.77
C ALA A 147 1.05 8.40 -22.23
N LYS A 148 1.07 9.69 -22.53
CA LYS A 148 1.34 10.21 -23.89
C LYS A 148 2.43 11.30 -23.85
N PRO A 149 3.67 10.97 -23.47
CA PRO A 149 4.74 11.95 -23.28
C PRO A 149 5.04 12.74 -24.56
N LYS A 150 4.75 14.05 -24.56
CA LYS A 150 5.01 14.94 -25.71
C LYS A 150 6.47 14.98 -26.15
N HIS A 151 7.41 14.85 -25.21
CA HIS A 151 8.85 14.94 -25.47
C HIS A 151 9.51 13.59 -25.77
N THR A 152 8.73 12.50 -25.88
CA THR A 152 9.24 11.16 -26.18
C THR A 152 8.41 10.54 -27.30
N SER A 153 8.60 11.06 -28.52
CA SER A 153 7.85 10.63 -29.70
C SER A 153 7.93 9.11 -29.91
N GLY A 154 6.80 8.51 -30.26
CA GLY A 154 6.72 7.06 -30.51
C GLY A 154 6.75 6.20 -29.24
N LEU A 155 6.48 6.80 -28.07
CA LEU A 155 6.23 6.10 -26.83
C LEU A 155 4.86 6.53 -26.26
N SER A 156 3.95 5.58 -26.06
CA SER A 156 2.69 5.84 -25.36
C SER A 156 2.10 4.59 -24.72
N LEU A 157 1.26 4.77 -23.72
CA LEU A 157 0.54 3.70 -23.03
C LEU A 157 -0.93 4.08 -22.88
N ASP A 158 -1.83 3.15 -23.16
CA ASP A 158 -3.28 3.29 -22.95
C ASP A 158 -3.81 1.92 -22.48
N LEU A 159 -3.98 1.75 -21.17
CA LEU A 159 -4.27 0.46 -20.54
C LEU A 159 -5.51 0.51 -19.65
N PHE A 160 -6.35 -0.51 -19.77
CA PHE A 160 -7.48 -0.78 -18.89
C PHE A 160 -7.10 -1.92 -17.94
N LEU A 161 -7.27 -1.69 -16.64
CA LEU A 161 -6.91 -2.61 -15.57
C LEU A 161 -8.15 -2.96 -14.76
N SER A 162 -8.32 -4.25 -14.44
CA SER A 162 -9.42 -4.71 -13.60
C SER A 162 -9.00 -5.89 -12.71
N GLY A 163 -9.42 -5.87 -11.44
CA GLY A 163 -9.21 -6.95 -10.48
C GLY A 163 -10.45 -7.25 -9.67
N LYS A 164 -10.34 -8.12 -8.66
CA LYS A 164 -11.43 -8.44 -7.74
C LYS A 164 -11.29 -7.62 -6.47
N ASP A 165 -12.41 -7.25 -5.85
CA ASP A 165 -12.40 -6.58 -4.55
C ASP A 165 -11.61 -7.34 -3.47
N SER A 166 -11.57 -8.67 -3.54
CA SER A 166 -10.78 -9.54 -2.64
C SER A 166 -9.27 -9.36 -2.81
N ASP A 167 -8.83 -8.75 -3.91
CA ASP A 167 -7.43 -8.56 -4.22
C ASP A 167 -6.83 -7.34 -3.51
N LEU A 168 -7.65 -6.46 -2.92
CA LEU A 168 -7.18 -5.38 -2.05
C LEU A 168 -6.38 -5.93 -0.86
N LEU A 169 -5.16 -5.45 -0.73
CA LEU A 169 -4.18 -5.93 0.24
C LEU A 169 -3.67 -4.76 1.07
N LEU A 170 -4.27 -4.53 2.24
CA LEU A 170 -3.74 -3.57 3.21
C LEU A 170 -2.37 -4.05 3.72
N HIS A 171 -1.42 -3.18 4.00
CA HIS A 171 -0.11 -3.53 4.57
C HIS A 171 0.02 -3.15 6.04
N GLY A 172 1.04 -3.68 6.72
CA GLY A 172 1.26 -3.40 8.13
C GLY A 172 0.04 -3.74 9.00
N ASP A 173 -0.12 -3.06 10.13
CA ASP A 173 -1.31 -3.21 10.96
C ASP A 173 -2.49 -2.47 10.33
N ARG A 174 -3.40 -3.22 9.68
CA ARG A 174 -4.64 -2.70 9.08
C ARG A 174 -4.44 -1.49 8.15
N GLY A 175 -3.33 -1.48 7.41
CA GLY A 175 -2.96 -0.43 6.46
C GLY A 175 -1.91 0.54 6.99
N LYS A 176 -1.65 0.57 8.31
CA LYS A 176 -0.56 1.35 8.90
C LYS A 176 0.76 0.57 8.82
N SER A 177 1.61 0.95 7.89
CA SER A 177 2.94 0.35 7.65
C SER A 177 4.04 1.20 8.27
N ILE A 178 4.60 0.76 9.39
CA ILE A 178 5.83 1.35 9.93
C ILE A 178 7.00 1.09 8.97
N LYS A 179 7.95 2.02 8.93
CA LYS A 179 9.14 1.94 8.06
C LYS A 179 10.43 1.78 8.87
N SER A 180 10.39 2.05 10.18
CA SER A 180 11.50 1.84 11.11
C SER A 180 10.99 1.28 12.43
N ARG A 181 11.62 0.24 12.96
CA ARG A 181 11.36 -0.25 14.32
C ARG A 181 12.01 0.64 15.37
N LYS A 182 13.10 1.32 15.01
CA LYS A 182 13.77 2.32 15.87
C LYS A 182 12.93 3.59 16.01
N ASN A 183 12.20 3.94 14.96
CA ASN A 183 11.31 5.09 14.91
C ASN A 183 9.92 4.69 14.38
N PRO A 184 9.04 4.08 15.20
CA PRO A 184 7.71 3.65 14.77
C PRO A 184 6.76 4.78 14.35
N ASN A 185 7.12 6.04 14.64
CA ASN A 185 6.41 7.22 14.16
C ASN A 185 6.68 7.51 12.68
N LEU A 186 7.70 6.89 12.09
CA LEU A 186 7.92 6.86 10.66
C LEU A 186 7.07 5.74 10.05
N TYR A 187 5.89 6.12 9.56
CA TYR A 187 4.93 5.20 8.98
C TYR A 187 4.18 5.83 7.81
N SER A 188 3.53 4.96 7.04
CA SER A 188 2.58 5.34 6.00
C SER A 188 1.29 4.56 6.14
N TYR A 189 0.24 5.08 5.53
CA TYR A 189 -0.93 4.29 5.16
C TYR A 189 -0.66 3.67 3.79
N TYR A 190 -0.84 2.36 3.67
CA TYR A 190 -0.31 1.61 2.53
C TYR A 190 -1.17 0.39 2.20
N TYR A 191 -1.52 0.25 0.93
CA TYR A 191 -2.16 -0.93 0.37
C TYR A 191 -1.72 -1.20 -1.07
N SER A 192 -1.98 -2.43 -1.53
CA SER A 192 -1.84 -2.83 -2.93
C SER A 192 -3.12 -3.41 -3.51
N ILE A 193 -3.15 -3.48 -4.84
CA ILE A 193 -4.04 -4.35 -5.61
C ILE A 193 -3.16 -5.16 -6.58
N PRO A 194 -2.66 -6.34 -6.18
CA PRO A 194 -2.09 -7.31 -7.11
C PRO A 194 -3.15 -7.89 -8.06
N GLY A 195 -2.70 -8.57 -9.10
CA GLY A 195 -3.54 -9.43 -9.94
C GLY A 195 -4.44 -8.67 -10.90
N LEU A 196 -4.15 -7.39 -11.17
CA LEU A 196 -4.95 -6.60 -12.09
C LEU A 196 -4.76 -7.14 -13.52
N SER A 197 -5.84 -7.65 -14.10
CA SER A 197 -5.89 -8.04 -15.50
C SER A 197 -5.81 -6.80 -16.37
N THR A 198 -4.86 -6.80 -17.30
CA THR A 198 -4.48 -5.62 -18.07
C THR A 198 -4.61 -5.85 -19.56
N LYS A 199 -5.27 -4.92 -20.28
CA LYS A 199 -5.40 -4.91 -21.74
C LYS A 199 -5.29 -3.49 -22.27
N GLY A 200 -4.96 -3.33 -23.55
CA GLY A 200 -4.93 -2.01 -24.17
C GLY A 200 -3.95 -1.89 -25.34
N GLU A 201 -3.29 -0.75 -25.45
CA GLU A 201 -2.34 -0.42 -26.50
C GLU A 201 -1.04 0.15 -25.92
N LEU A 202 0.07 -0.31 -26.47
CA LEU A 202 1.41 0.25 -26.26
C LEU A 202 1.90 0.80 -27.60
N THR A 203 2.37 2.04 -27.63
CA THR A 203 3.19 2.52 -28.76
C THR A 203 4.65 2.47 -28.33
N LEU A 204 5.49 1.75 -29.08
CA LEU A 204 6.92 1.67 -28.83
C LEU A 204 7.68 1.79 -30.16
N ASP A 205 8.68 2.68 -30.21
CA ASP A 205 9.42 2.99 -31.44
C ASP A 205 8.48 3.44 -32.59
N GLY A 206 7.38 4.13 -32.25
CA GLY A 206 6.36 4.58 -33.21
C GLY A 206 5.41 3.49 -33.72
N LYS A 207 5.60 2.23 -33.29
CA LYS A 207 4.73 1.11 -33.65
C LYS A 207 3.66 0.89 -32.60
N LYS A 208 2.40 0.80 -33.03
CA LYS A 208 1.28 0.41 -32.18
C LYS A 208 1.29 -1.11 -31.96
N ILE A 209 1.20 -1.51 -30.70
CA ILE A 209 1.25 -2.89 -30.23
C ILE A 209 -0.01 -3.12 -29.40
N ARG A 210 -0.85 -4.06 -29.85
CA ARG A 210 -2.04 -4.47 -29.09
C ARG A 210 -1.61 -5.33 -27.92
N ILE A 211 -2.03 -4.96 -26.72
CA ILE A 211 -1.84 -5.72 -25.49
C ILE A 211 -3.08 -6.58 -25.26
N GLU A 212 -2.91 -7.89 -25.41
CA GLU A 212 -4.00 -8.87 -25.30
C GLU A 212 -4.24 -9.31 -23.86
N SER A 213 -3.18 -9.37 -23.07
CA SER A 213 -3.24 -9.67 -21.64
C SER A 213 -2.06 -9.03 -20.90
N GLY A 214 -2.17 -9.01 -19.58
CA GLY A 214 -1.12 -8.54 -18.70
C GLY A 214 -1.53 -8.77 -17.25
N ASN A 215 -0.53 -8.78 -16.38
CA ASN A 215 -0.71 -8.90 -14.95
C ASN A 215 -0.03 -7.72 -14.25
N SER A 216 -0.84 -6.87 -13.65
CA SER A 216 -0.40 -5.61 -13.05
C SER A 216 -0.58 -5.61 -11.54
N TRP A 217 0.29 -4.86 -10.88
CA TRP A 217 0.28 -4.56 -9.47
C TRP A 217 0.11 -3.05 -9.31
N MET A 218 -0.85 -2.64 -8.49
CA MET A 218 -1.02 -1.25 -8.07
C MET A 218 -0.61 -1.11 -6.61
N ASP A 219 0.17 -0.08 -6.31
CA ASP A 219 0.51 0.35 -4.95
C ASP A 219 0.04 1.78 -4.71
N HIS A 220 -0.48 2.04 -3.51
CA HIS A 220 -0.80 3.39 -3.06
C HIS A 220 -0.35 3.60 -1.62
N GLU A 221 0.47 4.62 -1.41
CA GLU A 221 1.02 4.94 -0.10
C GLU A 221 1.01 6.45 0.14
N TRP A 222 0.61 6.87 1.35
CA TRP A 222 0.72 8.26 1.79
C TRP A 222 1.18 8.38 3.24
N SER A 223 1.90 9.47 3.51
CA SER A 223 2.55 9.71 4.80
C SER A 223 2.70 11.20 5.12
N SER A 224 3.28 11.49 6.29
CA SER A 224 3.56 12.84 6.76
C SER A 224 2.31 13.76 6.77
N PRO A 225 1.35 13.50 7.68
CA PRO A 225 0.19 14.36 7.85
C PRO A 225 0.61 15.81 8.13
N PHE A 226 -0.17 16.79 7.65
CA PHE A 226 0.14 18.21 7.89
C PHE A 226 0.14 18.61 9.36
N ASP A 227 -0.72 18.00 10.16
CA ASP A 227 -0.86 18.18 11.61
C ASP A 227 0.08 17.28 12.43
N SER A 228 0.98 16.53 11.77
CA SER A 228 1.91 15.65 12.48
C SER A 228 3.11 16.40 13.06
N ASN A 229 3.45 16.06 14.30
CA ASN A 229 4.72 16.43 14.93
C ASN A 229 5.88 15.50 14.51
N GLN A 230 5.76 14.83 13.36
CA GLN A 230 6.80 13.92 12.85
C GLN A 230 8.06 14.72 12.49
N GLN A 231 9.16 14.46 13.21
CA GLN A 231 10.44 15.11 12.95
C GLN A 231 11.15 14.55 11.71
N VAL A 232 10.91 13.27 11.40
CA VAL A 232 11.48 12.58 10.23
C VAL A 232 10.35 12.29 9.24
N GLN A 233 10.55 12.68 7.99
CA GLN A 233 9.61 12.45 6.89
C GLN A 233 10.17 11.37 5.97
N LEU A 234 9.28 10.61 5.31
CA LEU A 234 9.74 9.60 4.37
C LEU A 234 10.52 10.18 3.18
N SER A 235 10.17 11.40 2.77
CA SER A 235 10.88 12.14 1.74
C SER A 235 12.20 12.76 2.19
N ASP A 236 12.73 12.45 3.38
CA ASP A 236 14.07 12.88 3.75
C ASP A 236 15.10 12.25 2.80
N LYS A 237 16.00 13.09 2.28
CA LYS A 237 17.07 12.67 1.36
C LYS A 237 18.05 11.66 1.97
N SER A 238 18.08 11.50 3.29
CA SER A 238 18.90 10.48 3.95
C SER A 238 18.29 9.09 3.82
N ASN A 239 16.97 9.00 3.66
CA ASN A 239 16.27 7.73 3.56
C ASN A 239 16.60 7.03 2.24
N SER A 240 16.60 5.70 2.27
CA SER A 240 16.62 4.89 1.07
C SER A 240 15.93 3.56 1.32
N TRP A 241 15.45 2.93 0.25
CA TRP A 241 14.81 1.64 0.35
C TRP A 241 15.01 0.80 -0.90
N ASP A 242 14.74 -0.48 -0.74
CA ASP A 242 14.53 -1.42 -1.83
C ASP A 242 13.13 -1.98 -1.72
N TRP A 243 12.46 -2.19 -2.85
CA TRP A 243 11.09 -2.68 -2.88
C TRP A 243 10.91 -3.76 -3.94
N ILE A 244 10.11 -4.77 -3.63
CA ILE A 244 9.63 -5.76 -4.59
C ILE A 244 8.15 -6.06 -4.39
N CYS A 245 7.48 -6.32 -5.50
CA CYS A 245 6.26 -7.11 -5.54
C CYS A 245 6.48 -8.40 -6.32
N ILE A 246 5.85 -9.49 -5.88
CA ILE A 246 5.85 -10.76 -6.59
C ILE A 246 4.42 -11.29 -6.63
N GLN A 247 3.98 -11.69 -7.82
CA GLN A 247 2.71 -12.33 -8.07
C GLN A 247 3.00 -13.78 -8.47
N LEU A 248 2.65 -14.73 -7.60
CA LEU A 248 2.95 -16.14 -7.79
C LEU A 248 1.86 -16.83 -8.61
N GLU A 249 2.23 -17.83 -9.39
CA GLU A 249 1.32 -18.59 -10.26
C GLU A 249 0.18 -19.28 -9.49
N ASP A 250 0.40 -19.63 -8.22
CA ASP A 250 -0.63 -20.22 -7.37
C ASP A 250 -1.71 -19.21 -6.91
N GLY A 251 -1.52 -17.92 -7.18
CA GLY A 251 -2.38 -16.81 -6.76
C GLY A 251 -1.90 -16.11 -5.48
N SER A 252 -0.78 -16.53 -4.91
CA SER A 252 -0.17 -15.85 -3.76
C SER A 252 0.49 -14.52 -4.18
N SER A 253 0.56 -13.56 -3.26
CA SER A 253 1.13 -12.22 -3.50
C SER A 253 2.11 -11.85 -2.39
N ILE A 254 3.27 -11.30 -2.77
CA ILE A 254 4.31 -10.85 -1.84
C ILE A 254 4.61 -9.40 -2.13
N MET A 255 4.52 -8.54 -1.12
CA MET A 255 5.13 -7.21 -1.12
C MET A 255 6.19 -7.21 -0.03
N ALA A 256 7.38 -6.72 -0.34
CA ALA A 256 8.39 -6.52 0.68
C ALA A 256 9.32 -5.37 0.36
N PHE A 257 9.83 -4.75 1.42
CA PHE A 257 10.79 -3.68 1.30
C PHE A 257 11.86 -3.74 2.39
N ASN A 258 13.02 -3.21 2.05
CA ASN A 258 14.12 -2.92 2.95
C ASN A 258 14.19 -1.42 3.13
N PHE A 259 14.19 -0.92 4.37
CA PHE A 259 14.27 0.51 4.66
C PHE A 259 15.55 0.86 5.42
N ARG A 260 16.12 2.02 5.10
CA ARG A 260 17.31 2.59 5.73
C ARG A 260 17.07 4.09 5.96
N GLU A 261 17.10 4.54 7.21
CA GLU A 261 16.95 5.97 7.56
C GLU A 261 18.14 6.84 7.10
N THR A 262 19.33 6.24 7.03
CA THR A 262 20.55 6.85 6.50
C THR A 262 21.36 5.83 5.71
N SER A 263 22.30 6.29 4.88
CA SER A 263 23.21 5.42 4.13
C SER A 263 24.09 4.50 5.01
N SER A 264 24.30 4.87 6.28
CA SER A 264 25.04 4.08 7.26
C SER A 264 24.15 3.22 8.18
N SER A 265 22.83 3.36 8.09
CA SER A 265 21.90 2.60 8.92
C SER A 265 21.81 1.14 8.46
N SER A 266 21.72 0.21 9.42
CA SER A 266 21.36 -1.17 9.13
C SER A 266 19.98 -1.22 8.47
N SER A 267 19.85 -2.05 7.42
CA SER A 267 18.59 -2.24 6.72
C SER A 267 17.56 -2.95 7.59
N GLU A 268 16.33 -2.45 7.57
CA GLU A 268 15.17 -3.04 8.23
C GLU A 268 14.19 -3.62 7.20
N SER A 269 13.90 -4.92 7.27
CA SER A 269 13.02 -5.59 6.31
C SER A 269 11.57 -5.65 6.81
N PHE A 270 10.62 -5.41 5.92
CA PHE A 270 9.18 -5.49 6.17
C PHE A 270 8.51 -6.14 4.97
N GLY A 271 7.32 -6.69 5.17
CA GLY A 271 6.59 -7.30 4.07
C GLY A 271 5.22 -7.84 4.46
N THR A 272 4.45 -8.11 3.41
CA THR A 272 3.13 -8.74 3.47
C THR A 272 3.12 -9.90 2.48
N ILE A 273 2.69 -11.07 2.95
CA ILE A 273 2.43 -12.24 2.11
C ILE A 273 0.95 -12.56 2.22
N ARG A 274 0.26 -12.63 1.09
CA ARG A 274 -1.07 -13.21 0.98
C ARG A 274 -0.95 -14.55 0.26
N LEU A 275 -1.37 -15.63 0.92
CA LEU A 275 -1.41 -16.96 0.32
C LEU A 275 -2.64 -17.10 -0.58
N LYS A 276 -2.63 -18.08 -1.49
CA LYS A 276 -3.81 -18.49 -2.29
C LYS A 276 -5.09 -18.66 -1.45
N SER A 277 -4.98 -19.11 -0.21
CA SER A 277 -6.11 -19.27 0.71
C SER A 277 -6.73 -17.95 1.20
N GLY A 278 -6.13 -16.81 0.87
CA GLY A 278 -6.47 -15.49 1.40
C GLY A 278 -5.81 -15.18 2.75
N LYS A 279 -5.17 -16.17 3.39
CA LYS A 279 -4.44 -15.97 4.65
C LYS A 279 -3.29 -14.99 4.46
N LYS A 280 -3.23 -13.99 5.34
CA LYS A 280 -2.26 -12.90 5.30
C LYS A 280 -1.24 -13.02 6.42
N HIS A 281 0.03 -12.86 6.08
CA HIS A 281 1.17 -12.81 6.99
C HIS A 281 1.88 -11.46 6.85
N ILE A 282 2.27 -10.85 7.96
CA ILE A 282 2.87 -9.52 8.00
C ILE A 282 4.08 -9.55 8.92
N SER A 283 5.25 -9.15 8.45
CA SER A 283 6.46 -9.06 9.28
C SER A 283 6.53 -7.73 10.03
N ASN A 284 5.80 -7.64 11.15
CA ASN A 284 5.90 -6.50 12.05
C ASN A 284 6.82 -6.75 13.26
N LYS A 285 7.22 -8.01 13.51
CA LYS A 285 8.06 -8.41 14.65
C LYS A 285 9.49 -8.76 14.21
N LYS A 286 10.40 -8.88 15.18
CA LYS A 286 11.77 -9.43 15.04
C LYS A 286 11.81 -10.85 14.44
N GLU A 287 10.66 -11.45 14.14
CA GLU A 287 10.58 -12.61 13.26
C GLU A 287 11.15 -12.18 11.92
N THR A 288 12.41 -12.54 11.73
CA THR A 288 13.14 -12.28 10.52
C THR A 288 12.46 -13.05 9.41
N LEU A 289 11.54 -12.40 8.71
CA LEU A 289 11.42 -12.59 7.28
C LEU A 289 12.81 -12.22 6.77
N HIS A 290 13.69 -13.23 6.74
CA HIS A 290 14.98 -13.19 6.07
C HIS A 290 14.69 -13.14 4.58
N LEU A 291 14.00 -12.09 4.15
CA LEU A 291 14.04 -11.69 2.78
C LEU A 291 15.39 -11.03 2.62
N TYR A 292 16.41 -11.86 2.40
CA TYR A 292 17.70 -11.37 1.95
C TYR A 292 17.53 -10.85 0.53
N MET A 293 16.89 -9.69 0.40
CA MET A 293 17.00 -8.89 -0.81
C MET A 293 18.43 -8.34 -0.80
N ILE A 294 19.39 -9.16 -1.20
CA ILE A 294 20.77 -8.73 -1.39
C ILE A 294 20.80 -8.01 -2.74
N LEU A 295 20.39 -6.75 -2.73
CA LEU A 295 20.72 -5.84 -3.81
C LEU A 295 22.14 -5.36 -3.52
N LEU A 296 23.12 -6.10 -4.07
CA LEU A 296 24.50 -5.65 -4.00
C LEU A 296 24.61 -4.27 -4.68
N PRO A 297 25.42 -3.33 -4.14
CA PRO A 297 25.68 -2.07 -4.82
C PRO A 297 26.28 -2.35 -6.20
N GLY A 298 25.68 -1.76 -7.23
CA GLY A 298 26.04 -2.01 -8.64
C GLY A 298 25.00 -1.43 -9.59
N LYS A 299 25.23 -1.52 -10.90
CA LYS A 299 24.22 -1.13 -11.91
C LYS A 299 23.02 -2.10 -11.79
N VAL A 300 21.79 -1.64 -12.02
CA VAL A 300 20.52 -2.43 -11.92
C VAL A 300 20.63 -3.84 -12.54
N ARG A 301 21.39 -3.96 -13.63
CA ARG A 301 21.67 -5.21 -14.35
C ARG A 301 22.40 -6.28 -13.51
N GLU A 302 23.18 -5.89 -12.50
CA GLU A 302 23.91 -6.78 -11.58
C GLU A 302 23.07 -7.15 -10.35
N GLN A 303 22.15 -6.26 -9.96
CA GLN A 303 21.21 -6.44 -8.84
C GLN A 303 20.19 -7.55 -9.11
N ILE A 304 19.68 -7.65 -10.34
CA ILE A 304 18.68 -8.66 -10.75
C ILE A 304 19.24 -10.09 -10.69
N ARG A 305 20.55 -10.28 -10.93
CA ARG A 305 21.16 -11.63 -11.01
C ARG A 305 21.29 -12.33 -9.65
N ASN A 306 21.14 -11.61 -8.55
CA ASN A 306 21.45 -12.09 -7.20
C ASN A 306 20.31 -11.92 -6.20
N ILE A 307 19.08 -11.68 -6.66
CA ILE A 307 17.91 -11.77 -5.78
C ILE A 307 17.78 -13.21 -5.33
N ARG A 308 18.32 -13.49 -4.16
CA ARG A 308 18.22 -14.76 -3.48
C ARG A 308 17.20 -14.56 -2.38
N LEU A 309 15.97 -14.98 -2.61
CA LEU A 309 14.95 -15.08 -1.57
C LEU A 309 15.34 -16.22 -0.60
N PHE A 310 16.38 -16.02 0.20
CA PHE A 310 16.86 -16.97 1.22
C PHE A 310 15.94 -16.94 2.44
N GLY A 311 14.76 -17.54 2.37
CA GLY A 311 13.92 -17.62 3.56
C GLY A 311 12.41 -17.73 3.35
N ILE A 312 11.94 -18.04 2.15
CA ILE A 312 10.53 -18.38 1.97
C ILE A 312 10.29 -19.79 2.54
N PHE A 313 9.89 -19.82 3.82
CA PHE A 313 9.24 -20.92 4.55
C PHE A 313 9.85 -22.33 4.48
N ILE A 314 10.56 -22.75 5.54
CA ILE A 314 10.71 -24.18 5.88
C ILE A 314 9.84 -24.60 7.09
N PRO A 315 9.71 -23.84 8.21
CA PRO A 315 8.99 -24.41 9.37
C PRO A 315 7.46 -24.37 9.27
N MET A 316 6.87 -23.40 8.56
CA MET A 316 5.41 -23.16 8.63
C MET A 316 4.60 -23.94 7.59
N LEU A 317 5.13 -24.14 6.37
CA LEU A 317 4.53 -25.02 5.36
C LEU A 317 4.60 -26.51 5.76
N LEU A 318 5.64 -26.91 6.50
CA LEU A 318 5.77 -28.29 7.00
C LEU A 318 4.74 -28.61 8.10
N LYS A 319 4.24 -27.61 8.84
CA LYS A 319 3.28 -27.84 9.93
C LYS A 319 1.86 -28.13 9.44
N GLU A 320 1.46 -27.58 8.29
CA GLU A 320 0.17 -27.91 7.66
C GLU A 320 0.20 -29.28 6.93
N ASN A 321 1.39 -29.78 6.58
CA ASN A 321 1.59 -31.11 5.97
C ASN A 321 2.01 -32.22 6.96
N GLN A 322 2.07 -31.95 8.26
CA GLN A 322 2.51 -32.93 9.25
C GLN A 322 1.51 -34.07 9.52
N ASN A 323 0.28 -33.99 9.00
CA ASN A 323 -0.70 -35.08 9.15
C ASN A 323 -0.66 -36.14 8.03
N SER A 324 0.24 -36.03 7.04
CA SER A 324 0.28 -36.98 5.92
C SER A 324 1.65 -37.58 5.59
N ILE A 325 2.71 -37.25 6.34
CA ILE A 325 4.07 -37.74 6.05
C ILE A 325 4.75 -38.21 7.34
N LEU A 326 4.17 -39.24 7.96
CA LEU A 326 4.86 -40.12 8.89
C LEU A 326 5.05 -41.46 8.17
N GLU A 327 6.09 -41.55 7.35
CA GLU A 327 6.78 -42.80 6.97
C GLU A 327 7.73 -42.52 5.80
N SER A 328 9.00 -42.26 6.12
CA SER A 328 10.18 -42.85 5.44
C SER A 328 11.44 -42.03 5.76
N ASN A 329 12.38 -42.71 6.42
CA ASN A 329 13.72 -42.24 6.66
C ASN A 329 14.50 -42.18 5.34
N HIS A 330 14.71 -40.98 4.79
CA HIS A 330 15.88 -40.67 3.95
C HIS A 330 16.11 -39.16 3.86
N PHE A 331 16.81 -38.61 4.87
CA PHE A 331 17.42 -37.29 4.79
C PHE A 331 18.71 -37.36 3.94
N SER A 332 18.59 -37.19 2.63
CA SER A 332 19.67 -36.63 1.80
C SER A 332 19.11 -36.21 0.44
N LYS A 333 19.42 -34.98 0.01
CA LYS A 333 19.08 -34.36 -1.29
C LYS A 333 17.60 -33.99 -1.50
N ILE A 334 17.23 -32.78 -1.09
CA ILE A 334 16.20 -32.01 -1.80
C ILE A 334 16.74 -30.59 -2.04
N ARG A 335 17.42 -30.42 -3.18
CA ARG A 335 17.60 -29.13 -3.86
C ARG A 335 16.31 -28.90 -4.67
N ASN A 336 15.29 -28.32 -4.06
CA ASN A 336 14.11 -27.87 -4.82
C ASN A 336 14.02 -26.35 -4.72
N SER A 337 14.60 -25.69 -5.72
CA SER A 337 14.21 -24.36 -6.15
C SER A 337 12.72 -24.37 -6.48
N ILE A 338 11.92 -23.52 -5.85
CA ILE A 338 10.62 -23.13 -6.41
C ILE A 338 10.95 -22.43 -7.73
N PRO A 339 10.42 -22.87 -8.88
CA PRO A 339 10.65 -22.17 -10.14
C PRO A 339 9.85 -20.86 -10.10
N ALA A 340 10.41 -19.81 -9.52
CA ALA A 340 10.07 -18.47 -9.97
C ALA A 340 10.83 -18.29 -11.28
N SER A 341 10.11 -18.26 -12.40
CA SER A 341 10.71 -17.83 -13.66
C SER A 341 11.31 -16.42 -13.44
N PRO A 342 12.56 -16.15 -13.85
CA PRO A 342 13.14 -14.80 -13.80
C PRO A 342 12.34 -13.73 -14.56
N GLN A 343 11.23 -14.11 -15.20
CA GLN A 343 10.36 -13.29 -16.04
C GLN A 343 9.21 -12.60 -15.28
N ASP A 344 8.97 -12.93 -14.00
CA ASP A 344 7.82 -12.41 -13.22
C ASP A 344 8.23 -11.41 -12.12
N LEU A 345 9.50 -11.04 -12.08
CA LEU A 345 10.03 -10.09 -11.12
C LEU A 345 10.02 -8.68 -11.73
N VAL A 346 9.25 -7.77 -11.13
CA VAL A 346 9.34 -6.34 -11.43
C VAL A 346 10.04 -5.64 -10.26
N ILE A 347 11.18 -5.03 -10.55
CA ILE A 347 11.91 -4.16 -9.61
C ILE A 347 11.58 -2.73 -10.01
N GLY A 348 10.80 -2.04 -9.18
CA GLY A 348 10.65 -0.59 -9.27
C GLY A 348 11.87 0.09 -8.63
N LYS A 349 12.35 1.18 -9.23
CA LYS A 349 13.33 2.06 -8.58
C LYS A 349 12.63 3.38 -8.28
N GLU A 350 12.24 3.57 -7.04
CA GLU A 350 11.80 4.88 -6.56
C GLU A 350 13.01 5.84 -6.49
N PRO A 351 12.82 7.13 -6.82
CA PRO A 351 13.90 8.12 -6.92
C PRO A 351 14.66 8.39 -5.62
#